data_AF-A0A2M8JU22-F1
#
_entry.id   AF-A0A2M8JU22-F1
#
_cell.length_a   1.000
_cell.length_b   1.000
_cell.length_c   1.000
_cell.angle_alpha   90.00
_cell.angle_beta   90.00
_cell.angle_gamma   90.00
#
_symmetry.space_group_name_H-M   'P 1'
#
loop_
_entity.id
_entity.type
_entity.pdbx_description
1 polymer ?
#
loop_
_entity_poly.entity_id
_entity_poly.type
_entity_poly.pdbx_seq_one_letter_code
_entity_poly.pdbx_strand_id
1 'polypeptide(L)'
;MSQLNEHIIELQEKLQTLLKAYRQVQKENQRLETELNSMKQLQASNNAALSVLEQKLAAARMSTGNWDPEEKLKLQKKIDTYLKEIDKCLALLHA
;
A
#
# COMPACT_ATOMS: atom_id res chain seq x y z
N MET A 1 46.12 10.95 -36.61
CA MET A 1 44.92 11.80 -36.69
C MET A 1 43.66 11.00 -37.05
N SER A 2 43.66 10.03 -37.98
CA SER A 2 42.42 9.28 -38.30
C SER A 2 41.95 8.31 -37.20
N GLN A 3 42.84 7.55 -36.56
CA GLN A 3 42.47 6.63 -35.48
C GLN A 3 41.83 7.32 -34.27
N LEU A 4 42.34 8.50 -33.90
CA LEU A 4 41.73 9.29 -32.82
C LEU A 4 40.31 9.72 -33.18
N ASN A 5 40.07 10.09 -34.45
CA ASN A 5 38.76 10.47 -34.94
C ASN A 5 37.79 9.27 -34.99
N GLU A 6 38.27 8.08 -35.38
CA GLU A 6 37.50 6.83 -35.33
C GLU A 6 37.07 6.50 -33.89
N HIS A 7 37.98 6.57 -32.91
CA HIS A 7 37.64 6.33 -31.51
C HIS A 7 36.66 7.36 -30.94
N ILE A 8 36.73 8.62 -31.37
CA ILE A 8 35.77 9.67 -30.98
C ILE A 8 34.37 9.33 -31.51
N ILE A 9 34.27 8.88 -32.76
CA ILE A 9 33.00 8.49 -33.38
C ILE A 9 32.40 7.28 -32.64
N GLU A 10 33.19 6.23 -32.41
CA GLU A 10 32.73 5.05 -31.66
C GLU A 10 32.24 5.40 -30.25
N LEU A 11 32.95 6.31 -29.55
CA LEU A 11 32.56 6.77 -28.23
C LEU A 11 31.23 7.53 -28.27
N GLN A 12 31.04 8.38 -29.28
CA GLN A 12 29.80 9.13 -29.47
C GLN A 12 28.62 8.20 -29.72
N GLU A 13 28.79 7.16 -30.53
CA GLU A 13 27.74 6.15 -30.81
C GLU A 13 27.35 5.38 -29.55
N LYS A 14 28.33 4.95 -28.75
CA LYS A 14 28.09 4.28 -27.46
C LYS A 14 27.36 5.21 -26.49
N LEU A 15 27.76 6.47 -26.41
CA LEU A 15 27.11 7.46 -25.56
C LEU A 15 25.66 7.72 -25.99
N GLN A 16 25.40 7.85 -27.28
CA GLN A 16 24.03 8.01 -27.79
C GLN A 16 23.16 6.80 -27.48
N THR A 17 23.71 5.58 -27.60
CA THR A 17 23.01 4.34 -27.26
C THR A 17 22.68 4.29 -25.77
N LEU A 18 23.65 4.62 -24.92
CA LEU A 18 23.46 4.69 -23.47
C LEU A 18 22.39 5.71 -23.08
N LEU A 19 22.43 6.91 -23.67
CA LEU A 19 21.45 7.96 -23.39
C LEU A 19 20.02 7.56 -23.79
N LYS A 20 19.85 6.84 -24.91
CA LYS A 20 18.56 6.31 -25.33
C LYS A 20 18.03 5.29 -24.32
N ALA A 21 18.87 4.33 -23.93
CA ALA A 21 18.51 3.31 -22.94
C ALA A 21 18.16 3.95 -21.59
N TYR A 22 18.96 4.92 -21.14
CA TYR A 22 18.73 5.65 -19.89
C TYR A 22 17.37 6.35 -19.90
N ARG A 23 17.04 7.10 -20.97
CA ARG A 23 15.75 7.78 -21.10
C ARG A 23 14.57 6.81 -21.12
N GLN A 24 14.73 5.66 -21.75
CA GLN A 24 13.70 4.62 -21.78
C GLN A 24 13.44 4.05 -20.38
N VAL A 25 14.49 3.71 -19.64
CA VAL A 25 14.38 3.20 -18.26
C VAL A 25 13.79 4.26 -17.33
N GLN A 26 14.20 5.53 -17.47
CA GLN A 26 13.67 6.62 -16.65
C GLN A 26 12.17 6.81 -16.87
N LYS A 27 11.71 6.77 -18.12
CA LYS A 27 10.29 6.86 -18.46
C LYS A 27 9.50 5.66 -17.92
N GLU A 28 10.06 4.47 -18.04
CA GLU A 28 9.43 3.25 -17.53
C GLU A 28 9.31 3.28 -16.00
N ASN A 29 10.36 3.74 -15.31
CA ASN A 29 10.32 3.87 -13.86
C ASN A 29 9.23 4.84 -13.39
N GLN A 30 9.14 6.03 -14.02
CA GLN A 30 8.05 6.98 -13.72
C GLN A 30 6.65 6.39 -13.97
N ARG A 31 6.50 5.58 -15.01
CA ARG A 31 5.24 4.88 -15.30
C ARG A 31 4.91 3.88 -14.19
N LEU A 32 5.88 3.06 -13.79
CA LEU A 32 5.72 2.05 -12.74
C LEU A 32 5.43 2.69 -11.38
N GLU A 33 6.09 3.78 -11.02
CA GLU A 33 5.83 4.52 -9.78
C GLU A 33 4.38 5.04 -9.74
N THR A 34 3.89 5.56 -10.87
CA THR A 34 2.51 6.06 -10.98
C THR A 34 1.50 4.93 -10.82
N GLU A 35 1.73 3.80 -11.50
CA GLU A 35 0.87 2.62 -11.41
C GLU A 35 0.86 2.02 -10.00
N LEU A 36 2.03 1.93 -9.37
CA LEU A 36 2.18 1.45 -8.00
C LEU A 36 1.38 2.31 -7.02
N ASN A 37 1.44 3.64 -7.16
CA ASN A 37 0.68 4.55 -6.30
C ASN A 37 -0.83 4.38 -6.50
N SER A 38 -1.30 4.21 -7.75
CA SER A 38 -2.71 3.94 -8.03
C SER A 38 -3.18 2.63 -7.40
N MET A 39 -2.38 1.56 -7.52
CA MET A 39 -2.70 0.26 -6.92
C MET A 39 -2.74 0.31 -5.40
N LYS A 40 -1.81 1.05 -4.76
CA LYS A 40 -1.84 1.27 -3.30
C LYS A 40 -3.10 2.00 -2.85
N GLN A 41 -3.54 3.02 -3.59
CA GLN A 41 -4.78 3.74 -3.29
C GLN A 41 -6.00 2.84 -3.43
N LEU A 42 -6.07 2.03 -4.49
CA LEU A 42 -7.14 1.07 -4.69
C LEU A 42 -7.17 0.02 -3.58
N GLN A 43 -6.01 -0.50 -3.19
CA GLN A 43 -5.88 -1.45 -2.08
C GLN A 43 -6.37 -0.84 -0.76
N ALA A 44 -5.99 0.40 -0.46
CA ALA A 44 -6.46 1.10 0.75
C ALA A 44 -7.99 1.26 0.75
N SER A 45 -8.58 1.63 -0.40
CA SER A 45 -10.04 1.74 -0.57
C SER A 45 -10.73 0.39 -0.37
N ASN A 46 -10.21 -0.68 -0.98
CA ASN A 46 -10.76 -2.03 -0.84
C ASN A 46 -10.68 -2.53 0.60
N ASN A 47 -9.57 -2.28 1.29
CA ASN A 47 -9.42 -2.64 2.70
C ASN A 47 -10.41 -1.89 3.60
N ALA A 48 -10.66 -0.60 3.32
CA ALA A 48 -11.67 0.17 4.04
C ALA A 48 -13.08 -0.39 3.79
N ALA A 49 -13.41 -0.70 2.53
CA ALA A 49 -14.69 -1.31 2.17
C ALA A 49 -14.88 -2.69 2.82
N LEU A 50 -13.84 -3.53 2.84
CA LEU A 50 -13.84 -4.82 3.52
C LEU A 50 -14.09 -4.66 5.02
N SER A 51 -13.40 -3.74 5.69
CA SER A 51 -13.62 -3.46 7.12
C SER A 51 -15.07 -3.05 7.40
N VAL A 52 -15.66 -2.20 6.55
CA VAL A 52 -17.08 -1.81 6.67
C VAL A 52 -18.01 -3.01 6.47
N LEU A 53 -17.73 -3.87 5.49
CA LEU A 53 -18.52 -5.08 5.24
C LEU A 53 -18.41 -6.08 6.40
N GLU A 54 -17.21 -6.27 6.96
CA GLU A 54 -17.00 -7.12 8.14
C GLU A 54 -17.79 -6.61 9.35
N GLN A 55 -17.82 -5.30 9.58
CA GLN A 55 -18.63 -4.70 10.64
C GLN A 55 -20.12 -4.91 10.41
N LYS A 56 -20.61 -4.72 9.18
CA LYS A 56 -22.01 -4.98 8.82
C LYS A 56 -22.39 -6.45 8.98
N LEU A 57 -21.50 -7.35 8.58
CA LEU A 57 -21.67 -8.80 8.72
C LEU A 57 -21.73 -9.19 10.20
N ALA A 58 -20.81 -8.66 11.01
CA ALA A 58 -20.82 -8.86 12.46
C ALA A 58 -22.16 -8.39 13.04
N ALA A 59 -22.58 -7.15 12.77
CA ALA A 59 -23.86 -6.62 13.24
C ALA A 59 -25.08 -7.48 12.82
N ALA A 60 -25.08 -8.00 11.58
CA ALA A 60 -26.14 -8.88 11.09
C ALA A 60 -26.15 -10.26 11.80
N ARG A 61 -24.97 -10.82 12.12
CA ARG A 61 -24.86 -12.03 12.95
C ARG A 61 -25.35 -11.77 14.38
N MET A 62 -25.07 -10.59 14.92
CA MET A 62 -25.58 -10.17 16.23
C MET A 62 -27.11 -10.09 16.25
N SER A 63 -27.71 -9.52 15.21
CA SER A 63 -29.16 -9.32 15.12
C SER A 63 -29.96 -10.59 14.84
N THR A 64 -29.33 -11.60 14.23
CA THR A 64 -29.99 -12.89 13.94
C THR A 64 -29.99 -13.86 15.13
N GLY A 65 -29.38 -13.48 16.26
CA GLY A 65 -29.51 -14.18 17.55
C GLY A 65 -28.77 -15.51 17.65
N ASN A 66 -28.17 -16.02 16.57
CA ASN A 66 -27.42 -17.27 16.56
C ASN A 66 -25.93 -17.01 16.87
N TRP A 67 -25.66 -16.64 18.11
CA TRP A 67 -24.30 -16.42 18.58
C TRP A 67 -23.62 -17.74 18.91
N ASP A 68 -22.71 -18.17 18.05
CA ASP A 68 -21.79 -19.25 18.39
C ASP A 68 -20.91 -18.80 19.58
N PRO A 69 -20.73 -19.59 20.65
CA PRO A 69 -19.96 -19.19 21.84
C PRO A 69 -18.55 -18.69 21.52
N GLU A 70 -17.93 -19.21 20.44
CA GLU A 70 -16.61 -18.79 19.98
C GLU A 70 -16.62 -17.36 19.38
N GLU A 71 -17.68 -16.99 18.65
CA GLU A 71 -17.83 -15.64 18.08
C GLU A 71 -18.05 -14.59 19.18
N LYS A 72 -18.84 -14.93 20.21
CA LYS A 72 -19.04 -14.07 21.39
C LYS A 72 -17.73 -13.79 22.11
N LEU A 73 -16.89 -14.83 22.29
CA LEU A 73 -15.59 -14.69 22.93
C LEU A 73 -14.61 -13.82 22.11
N LYS A 74 -14.60 -13.99 20.78
CA LYS A 74 -13.78 -13.15 19.87
C LYS A 74 -14.23 -11.70 19.91
N LEU A 75 -15.54 -11.43 19.91
CA LEU A 75 -16.07 -10.09 20.01
C LEU A 75 -15.73 -9.44 21.35
N GLN A 76 -15.86 -10.18 22.45
CA GLN A 76 -15.50 -9.70 23.79
C GLN A 76 -14.03 -9.30 23.88
N LYS A 77 -13.10 -10.13 23.36
CA LYS A 77 -11.67 -9.77 23.29
C LYS A 77 -11.41 -8.52 22.46
N LYS A 78 -12.15 -8.33 21.36
CA LYS A 78 -12.01 -7.16 20.49
C LYS A 78 -12.50 -5.89 21.20
N ILE A 79 -13.62 -5.98 21.92
CA ILE A 79 -14.15 -4.90 22.77
C ILE A 79 -13.16 -4.55 23.89
N ASP A 80 -12.60 -5.53 24.59
CA ASP A 80 -11.61 -5.31 25.64
C ASP A 80 -10.34 -4.62 25.12
N THR A 81 -9.95 -4.91 23.89
CA THR A 81 -8.80 -4.27 23.23
C THR A 81 -9.10 -2.81 22.92
N TYR A 82 -10.27 -2.51 22.35
CA TYR A 82 -10.69 -1.13 22.10
C TYR A 82 -10.85 -0.33 23.41
N LEU A 83 -11.37 -0.94 24.48
CA LEU A 83 -11.45 -0.31 25.81
C LEU A 83 -10.06 0.06 26.35
N LYS A 84 -9.07 -0.84 26.24
CA LYS A 84 -7.68 -0.54 26.63
C LYS A 84 -7.06 0.60 25.83
N GLU A 85 -7.36 0.69 24.54
CA GLU A 85 -6.88 1.78 23.70
C GLU A 85 -7.54 3.12 24.08
N ILE A 86 -8.84 3.10 24.38
CA ILE A 86 -9.56 4.27 24.89
C ILE A 86 -8.97 4.74 26.23
N ASP A 87 -8.75 3.82 27.18
CA ASP A 87 -8.13 4.16 28.47
C ASP A 87 -6.73 4.74 28.30
N LYS A 88 -5.94 4.22 27.35
CA LYS A 88 -4.60 4.73 27.04
C LYS A 88 -4.65 6.14 26.42
N CYS A 89 -5.61 6.39 25.54
CA CYS A 89 -5.83 7.73 24.99
C CYS A 89 -6.36 8.71 26.04
N LEU A 90 -7.24 8.28 26.95
CA LEU A 90 -7.72 9.10 28.06
C LEU A 90 -6.60 9.43 29.03
N ALA A 91 -5.74 8.47 29.37
CA ALA A 91 -4.58 8.70 30.23
C ALA A 91 -3.59 9.70 29.63
N LEU A 92 -3.42 9.71 28.30
CA LEU A 92 -2.61 10.70 27.59
C LEU A 92 -3.26 12.09 27.53
N LEU A 93 -4.59 12.18 27.64
CA LEU A 93 -5.33 13.44 27.60
C LEU A 93 -5.48 14.09 28.99
N HIS A 94 -5.37 13.29 30.05
CA HIS A 94 -5.44 13.72 31.45
C HIS A 94 -4.06 13.87 32.12
N ALA A 95 -2.97 13.80 31.35
CA ALA A 95 -1.59 14.00 31.80
C ALA A 95 -1.02 15.36 31.35
#